data_AF-A0AAE0Z1G2-F1
#
_entry.id   AF-A0AAE0Z1G2-F1
#
_cell.length_a   1.000
_cell.length_b   1.000
_cell.length_c   1.000
_cell.angle_alpha   90.00
_cell.angle_beta   90.00
_cell.angle_gamma   90.00
#
_symmetry.space_group_name_H-M   'P 1'
#
loop_
_entity.id
_entity.type
_entity.pdbx_description
1 polymer ?
#
loop_
_entity_poly.entity_id
_entity_poly.type
_entity_poly.pdbx_seq_one_letter_code
_entity_poly.pdbx_strand_id
1 'polypeptide(L)'
;MVWSLSFLKKKRSGSLTQLKTDNRGKATPQTKLDDDLIVEHINSYHPQVSHYNLNNAPNRRYLDPHLTITDMWKHYNDNHPERKISYIAYQRIFTKEKISFGKPSQDDCDLCAKYKSHCEENSSSDHDSLSCEMCQLGKVHEADASEA
;
A
#
# COMPACT_ATOMS: atom_id res chain seq x y z
N MET A 1 57.43 1.83 64.24
CA MET A 1 56.05 1.37 64.51
C MET A 1 55.11 2.18 63.62
N VAL A 2 54.60 1.59 62.54
CA VAL A 2 53.54 2.20 61.73
C VAL A 2 52.58 1.07 61.34
N TRP A 3 51.50 0.94 62.10
CA TRP A 3 50.41 0.01 61.79
C TRP A 3 49.52 0.67 60.73
N SER A 4 49.60 0.18 59.50
CA SER A 4 48.73 0.62 58.41
C SER A 4 47.40 -0.14 58.52
N LEU A 5 46.37 0.51 59.05
CA LEU A 5 45.01 -0.04 59.14
C LEU A 5 44.41 -0.21 57.73
N SER A 6 44.26 -1.47 57.31
CA SER A 6 43.55 -1.81 56.09
C SER A 6 42.05 -1.52 56.24
N PHE A 7 41.55 -0.58 55.45
CA PHE A 7 40.13 -0.24 55.36
C PHE A 7 39.39 -1.32 54.55
N LEU A 8 38.75 -2.27 55.24
CA LEU A 8 37.96 -3.34 54.62
C LEU A 8 36.58 -2.81 54.20
N LYS A 9 36.39 -2.58 52.89
CA LYS A 9 35.15 -2.08 52.29
C LYS A 9 34.11 -3.21 52.22
N LYS A 10 33.26 -3.32 53.24
CA LYS A 10 32.15 -4.29 53.31
C LYS A 10 31.09 -3.97 52.25
N LYS A 11 31.02 -4.76 51.17
CA LYS A 11 29.92 -4.68 50.18
C LYS A 11 28.62 -5.17 50.83
N ARG A 12 27.60 -4.30 50.89
CA ARG A 12 26.23 -4.70 51.22
C ARG A 12 25.62 -5.36 49.98
N SER A 13 25.59 -6.69 49.97
CA SER A 13 24.78 -7.49 49.05
C SER A 13 23.31 -7.38 49.48
N GLY A 14 22.65 -6.29 49.10
CA GLY A 14 21.19 -6.23 49.13
C GLY A 14 20.67 -7.13 48.03
N SER A 15 20.05 -8.26 48.41
CA SER A 15 19.27 -9.09 47.49
C SER A 15 18.09 -8.25 47.00
N LEU A 16 18.24 -7.67 45.81
CA LEU A 16 17.12 -7.05 45.11
C LEU A 16 16.22 -8.23 44.70
N THR A 17 15.08 -8.36 45.36
CA THR A 17 14.02 -9.27 44.94
C THR A 17 13.72 -8.98 43.48
N GLN A 18 14.11 -9.91 42.62
CA GLN A 18 13.89 -9.82 41.19
C GLN A 18 12.38 -9.85 40.95
N LEU A 19 11.78 -8.67 40.77
CA LEU A 19 10.38 -8.51 40.42
C LEU A 19 10.16 -9.27 39.10
N LYS A 20 9.39 -10.36 39.17
CA LYS A 20 8.99 -11.13 38.00
C LYS A 20 8.22 -10.17 37.09
N THR A 21 8.78 -9.88 35.92
CA THR A 21 8.12 -8.97 34.97
C THR A 21 6.78 -9.56 34.55
N ASP A 22 5.72 -8.76 34.58
CA ASP A 22 4.41 -9.18 34.09
C ASP A 22 4.52 -9.55 32.60
N ASN A 23 4.05 -10.76 32.25
CA ASN A 23 4.06 -11.32 30.90
C ASN A 23 2.65 -11.38 30.29
N ARG A 24 1.63 -10.80 30.93
CA ARG A 24 0.31 -10.63 30.34
C ARG A 24 0.41 -9.83 29.04
N GLY A 25 -0.31 -10.27 28.01
CA GLY A 25 -0.32 -9.65 26.69
C GLY A 25 0.91 -9.92 25.80
N LYS A 26 1.93 -10.65 26.28
CA LYS A 26 3.13 -10.97 25.48
C LYS A 26 3.00 -12.23 24.62
N ALA A 27 1.99 -13.06 24.88
CA ALA A 27 1.72 -14.22 24.05
C ALA A 27 1.06 -13.77 22.74
N THR A 28 1.68 -14.09 21.61
CA THR A 28 1.02 -13.94 20.31
C THR A 28 -0.16 -14.92 20.23
N PRO A 29 -1.35 -14.46 19.82
CA PRO A 29 -2.47 -15.37 19.65
C PRO A 29 -2.13 -16.41 18.58
N GLN A 30 -2.43 -17.68 18.85
CA GLN A 30 -2.20 -18.78 17.92
C GLN A 30 -2.96 -18.58 16.60
N THR A 31 -4.05 -17.80 16.64
CA THR A 31 -4.89 -17.45 15.49
C THR A 31 -4.46 -16.14 14.81
N LYS A 32 -3.18 -15.78 14.87
CA LYS A 32 -2.69 -14.61 14.14
C LYS A 32 -2.87 -14.89 12.64
N LEU A 33 -3.73 -14.10 11.99
CA LEU A 33 -3.90 -14.14 10.55
C LEU A 33 -2.62 -13.65 9.88
N ASP A 34 -2.28 -14.30 8.78
CA ASP A 34 -1.16 -13.92 7.93
C ASP A 34 -1.64 -12.84 6.97
N ASP A 35 -1.59 -11.59 7.43
CA ASP A 35 -2.07 -10.43 6.66
C ASP A 35 -1.32 -10.32 5.32
N ASP A 36 -0.05 -10.75 5.28
CA ASP A 36 0.84 -10.61 4.13
C ASP A 36 0.34 -11.42 2.92
N LEU A 37 -0.16 -12.64 3.13
CA LEU A 37 -0.72 -13.48 2.05
C LEU A 37 -1.96 -12.85 1.41
N ILE A 38 -2.76 -12.15 2.21
CA ILE A 38 -4.00 -11.50 1.76
C ILE A 38 -3.64 -10.23 0.99
N VAL A 39 -2.64 -9.48 1.46
CA VAL A 39 -2.10 -8.32 0.75
C VAL A 39 -1.50 -8.74 -0.59
N GLU A 40 -0.74 -9.83 -0.64
CA GLU A 40 -0.21 -10.39 -1.88
C GLU A 40 -1.33 -10.78 -2.86
N HIS A 41 -2.35 -11.49 -2.37
CA HIS A 41 -3.53 -11.82 -3.18
C HIS A 41 -4.29 -10.60 -3.68
N ILE A 42 -4.41 -9.52 -2.88
CA ILE A 42 -5.05 -8.29 -3.33
C ILE A 42 -4.22 -7.62 -4.43
N ASN A 43 -2.89 -7.60 -4.28
CA ASN A 43 -1.98 -7.01 -5.25
C ASN A 43 -1.89 -7.82 -6.56
N SER A 44 -2.20 -9.12 -6.56
CA SER A 44 -2.24 -9.93 -7.80
C SER A 44 -3.32 -9.49 -8.79
N TYR A 45 -4.29 -8.67 -8.37
CA TYR A 45 -5.28 -8.05 -9.26
C TYR A 45 -4.77 -6.76 -9.93
N HIS A 46 -3.50 -6.40 -9.73
CA HIS A 46 -2.85 -5.24 -10.34
C HIS A 46 -3.61 -3.92 -10.15
N PRO A 47 -3.88 -3.50 -8.89
CA PRO A 47 -4.59 -2.25 -8.61
C PRO A 47 -3.83 -1.06 -9.17
N GLN A 48 -4.49 -0.26 -10.02
CA GLN A 48 -3.87 0.82 -10.80
C GLN A 48 -3.88 2.14 -10.03
N VAL A 49 -2.82 2.93 -10.16
CA VAL A 49 -2.78 4.30 -9.63
C VAL A 49 -3.62 5.21 -10.52
N SER A 50 -4.32 6.17 -9.92
CA SER A 50 -5.03 7.18 -10.71
C SER A 50 -4.07 8.24 -11.25
N HIS A 51 -4.14 8.48 -12.55
CA HIS A 51 -3.33 9.45 -13.29
C HIS A 51 -3.33 10.89 -12.72
N TYR A 52 -4.46 11.35 -12.16
CA TYR A 52 -4.65 12.77 -11.79
C TYR A 52 -4.43 13.07 -10.30
N ASN A 53 -4.61 12.08 -9.41
CA ASN A 53 -4.75 12.34 -7.98
C ASN A 53 -3.45 12.16 -7.18
N LEU A 54 -2.28 12.27 -7.80
CA LEU A 54 -1.01 12.20 -7.07
C LEU A 54 -0.90 13.32 -6.02
N ASN A 55 -1.40 14.53 -6.30
CA ASN A 55 -1.39 15.63 -5.31
C ASN A 55 -2.48 15.49 -4.23
N ASN A 56 -3.67 15.01 -4.58
CA ASN A 56 -4.81 14.98 -3.66
C ASN A 56 -4.97 13.64 -2.90
N ALA A 57 -4.44 12.54 -3.45
CA ALA A 57 -4.50 11.19 -2.87
C ALA A 57 -3.31 10.31 -3.34
N PRO A 58 -2.06 10.60 -2.91
CA PRO A 58 -0.82 10.03 -3.45
C PRO A 58 -0.64 8.50 -3.35
N ASN A 59 -1.56 7.77 -2.72
CA ASN A 59 -1.46 6.33 -2.51
C ASN A 59 -2.76 5.58 -2.79
N ARG A 60 -3.73 6.22 -3.44
CA ARG A 60 -5.02 5.58 -3.72
C ARG A 60 -4.92 4.79 -5.03
N ARG A 61 -5.24 3.51 -4.94
CA ARG A 61 -5.23 2.58 -6.07
C ARG A 61 -6.63 2.09 -6.38
N TYR A 62 -6.84 1.64 -7.59
CA TYR A 62 -8.16 1.33 -8.12
C TYR A 62 -8.19 -0.04 -8.80
N LEU A 63 -9.26 -0.80 -8.53
CA LEU A 63 -9.56 -2.07 -9.19
C LEU A 63 -10.75 -1.92 -10.12
N ASP A 64 -10.92 -2.92 -10.99
CA ASP A 64 -12.04 -3.00 -11.93
C ASP A 64 -13.40 -2.85 -11.20
N PRO A 65 -14.33 -2.00 -11.70
CA PRO A 65 -15.66 -1.83 -11.12
C PRO A 65 -16.53 -3.10 -11.10
N HIS A 66 -16.25 -4.08 -11.96
CA HIS A 66 -16.99 -5.35 -12.00
C HIS A 66 -16.52 -6.34 -10.94
N LEU A 67 -15.37 -6.10 -10.32
CA LEU A 67 -14.84 -6.93 -9.24
C LEU A 67 -15.46 -6.51 -7.90
N THR A 68 -15.73 -7.48 -7.03
CA THR A 68 -16.18 -7.20 -5.66
C THR A 68 -15.27 -7.83 -4.63
N ILE A 69 -15.25 -7.27 -3.40
CA ILE A 69 -14.52 -7.86 -2.27
C ILE A 69 -14.97 -9.31 -2.03
N THR A 70 -16.26 -9.58 -2.23
CA THR A 70 -16.83 -10.92 -2.06
C THR A 70 -16.24 -11.91 -3.05
N ASP A 71 -16.05 -11.53 -4.32
CA ASP A 71 -15.49 -12.40 -5.34
C ASP A 71 -14.01 -12.66 -5.08
N MET A 72 -13.25 -11.62 -4.72
CA MET A 72 -11.85 -11.78 -4.33
C MET A 72 -11.70 -12.67 -3.08
N TRP A 73 -12.55 -12.49 -2.08
CA TRP A 73 -12.53 -13.30 -0.86
C TRP A 73 -12.85 -14.78 -1.13
N LYS A 74 -13.84 -15.06 -1.99
CA LYS A 74 -14.15 -16.43 -2.43
C LYS A 74 -12.94 -17.05 -3.13
N HIS A 75 -12.38 -16.33 -4.11
CA HIS A 75 -11.21 -16.78 -4.85
C HIS A 75 -10.02 -17.08 -3.92
N TYR A 76 -9.76 -16.22 -2.93
CA TYR A 76 -8.73 -16.47 -1.93
C TYR A 76 -8.96 -17.78 -1.16
N ASN A 77 -10.18 -17.99 -0.65
CA ASN A 77 -10.55 -19.16 0.15
C ASN A 77 -10.61 -20.46 -0.67
N ASP A 78 -10.91 -20.37 -1.96
CA ASP A 78 -10.91 -21.50 -2.89
C ASP A 78 -9.47 -21.95 -3.18
N ASN A 79 -8.53 -21.01 -3.27
CA ASN A 79 -7.11 -21.29 -3.49
C ASN A 79 -6.34 -21.70 -2.22
N HIS A 80 -6.86 -21.38 -1.03
CA HIS A 80 -6.23 -21.70 0.27
C HIS A 80 -7.18 -22.48 1.20
N PRO A 81 -7.53 -23.73 0.85
CA PRO A 81 -8.50 -24.52 1.61
C PRO A 81 -8.08 -24.80 3.06
N GLU A 82 -6.78 -24.83 3.34
CA GLU A 82 -6.18 -25.07 4.66
C GLU A 82 -6.13 -23.82 5.57
N ARG A 83 -6.25 -22.61 5.00
CA ARG A 83 -6.18 -21.33 5.73
C ARG A 83 -7.31 -20.39 5.29
N LYS A 84 -8.54 -20.85 5.44
CA LYS A 84 -9.73 -20.03 5.16
C LYS A 84 -9.88 -18.88 6.13
N ILE A 85 -10.34 -17.75 5.61
CA ILE A 85 -10.49 -16.50 6.35
C ILE A 85 -11.93 -16.02 6.27
N SER A 86 -12.38 -15.32 7.31
CA SER A 86 -13.70 -14.70 7.32
C SER A 86 -13.74 -13.48 6.38
N TYR A 87 -14.90 -13.25 5.78
CA TYR A 87 -15.12 -12.08 4.93
C TYR A 87 -14.74 -10.76 5.63
N ILE A 88 -15.10 -10.62 6.91
CA ILE A 88 -14.82 -9.40 7.69
C ILE A 88 -13.30 -9.17 7.82
N ALA A 89 -12.53 -10.23 8.07
CA ALA A 89 -11.08 -10.10 8.16
C ALA A 89 -10.47 -9.69 6.81
N TYR A 90 -10.91 -10.33 5.71
CA TYR A 90 -10.48 -9.97 4.36
C TYR A 90 -10.81 -8.51 4.02
N GLN A 91 -12.05 -8.07 4.30
CA GLN A 91 -12.50 -6.70 4.06
C GLN A 91 -11.68 -5.68 4.86
N ARG A 92 -11.31 -5.98 6.11
CA ARG A 92 -10.48 -5.10 6.94
C ARG A 92 -9.07 -4.90 6.37
N ILE A 93 -8.51 -5.94 5.78
CA ILE A 93 -7.18 -5.87 5.15
C ILE A 93 -7.28 -5.11 3.84
N PHE A 94 -8.33 -5.38 3.04
CA PHE A 94 -8.61 -4.63 1.82
C PHE A 94 -8.75 -3.12 2.06
N THR A 95 -9.48 -2.70 3.10
CA THR A 95 -9.64 -1.27 3.40
C THR A 95 -8.34 -0.61 3.87
N LYS A 96 -7.44 -1.37 4.50
CA LYS A 96 -6.11 -0.91 4.92
C LYS A 96 -5.20 -0.62 3.72
N GLU A 97 -5.36 -1.36 2.62
CA GLU A 97 -4.58 -1.20 1.38
C GLU A 97 -4.92 0.07 0.57
N LYS A 98 -5.94 0.85 0.99
CA LYS A 98 -6.42 2.07 0.32
C LYS A 98 -6.82 1.86 -1.15
N ILE A 99 -7.38 0.69 -1.43
CA ILE A 99 -7.88 0.32 -2.76
C ILE A 99 -9.38 0.58 -2.84
N SER A 100 -9.87 1.06 -3.99
CA SER A 100 -11.30 1.26 -4.26
C SER A 100 -11.69 0.63 -5.58
N PHE A 101 -12.96 0.28 -5.73
CA PHE A 101 -13.48 -0.20 -7.02
C PHE A 101 -13.88 0.99 -7.90
N GLY A 102 -13.65 0.85 -9.19
CA GLY A 102 -14.05 1.81 -10.20
C GLY A 102 -12.93 2.72 -10.66
N LYS A 103 -13.25 3.52 -11.67
CA LYS A 103 -12.34 4.54 -12.19
C LYS A 103 -12.55 5.84 -11.41
N PRO A 104 -11.51 6.67 -11.21
CA PRO A 104 -11.70 8.02 -10.72
C PRO A 104 -12.77 8.73 -11.56
N SER A 105 -13.66 9.45 -10.89
CA SER A 105 -14.73 10.23 -11.56
C SER A 105 -14.06 11.22 -12.51
N GLN A 106 -14.25 11.00 -13.81
CA GLN A 106 -13.91 11.86 -14.95
C GLN A 106 -13.42 13.27 -14.59
N ASP A 107 -12.13 13.39 -14.32
CA ASP A 107 -11.37 14.54 -14.77
C ASP A 107 -10.25 13.94 -15.60
N ASP A 108 -10.14 14.32 -16.87
CA ASP A 108 -9.00 14.00 -17.72
C ASP A 108 -7.90 15.00 -17.36
N CYS A 109 -6.68 14.52 -17.06
CA CYS A 109 -5.56 15.37 -16.65
C CYS A 109 -5.50 16.65 -17.50
N ASP A 110 -5.18 17.83 -16.92
CA ASP A 110 -5.23 19.09 -17.70
C ASP A 110 -4.42 18.98 -19.01
N LEU A 111 -3.34 18.19 -18.98
CA LEU A 111 -2.53 17.84 -20.14
C LEU A 111 -3.23 16.88 -21.12
N CYS A 112 -3.94 15.87 -20.62
CA CYS A 112 -4.75 14.90 -21.36
C CYS A 112 -5.90 15.60 -22.08
N ALA A 113 -6.62 16.47 -21.36
CA ALA A 113 -7.72 17.25 -21.90
C ALA A 113 -7.22 18.15 -23.04
N LYS A 114 -6.11 18.87 -22.81
CA LYS A 114 -5.48 19.71 -23.85
C LYS A 114 -4.97 18.90 -25.03
N TYR A 115 -4.33 17.76 -24.80
CA TYR A 115 -3.82 16.88 -25.85
C TYR A 115 -4.96 16.32 -26.71
N LYS A 116 -6.05 15.87 -26.06
CA LYS A 116 -7.23 15.34 -26.76
C LYS A 116 -7.89 16.40 -27.64
N SER A 117 -8.16 17.59 -27.09
CA SER A 117 -8.72 18.71 -27.87
C SER A 117 -7.80 19.11 -29.04
N HIS A 118 -6.49 19.17 -28.79
CA HIS A 118 -5.50 19.47 -29.82
C HIS A 118 -5.50 18.43 -30.95
N CYS A 119 -5.60 17.14 -30.64
CA CYS A 119 -5.65 16.07 -31.65
C CYS A 119 -6.98 16.04 -32.41
N GLU A 120 -8.11 16.38 -31.78
CA GLU A 120 -9.41 16.47 -32.44
C GLU A 120 -9.44 17.61 -33.47
N GLU A 121 -8.94 18.80 -33.11
CA GLU A 121 -8.91 19.99 -33.97
C GLU A 121 -7.94 19.83 -35.16
N ASN A 122 -6.80 19.17 -34.96
CA ASN A 122 -5.73 19.02 -35.97
C ASN A 122 -5.78 17.70 -36.75
N SER A 123 -6.90 16.97 -36.70
CA SER A 123 -7.07 15.66 -37.35
C SER A 123 -7.15 15.70 -38.89
N SER A 124 -7.23 16.89 -39.50
CA SER A 124 -7.52 17.07 -40.95
C SER A 124 -6.47 17.85 -41.75
N SER A 125 -5.47 18.44 -41.09
CA SER A 125 -4.31 19.08 -41.73
C SER A 125 -3.12 18.11 -41.72
N ASP A 126 -2.13 18.32 -42.59
CA ASP A 126 -0.84 17.60 -42.62
C ASP A 126 -0.04 17.84 -41.32
N HIS A 127 -0.58 17.37 -40.19
CA HIS A 127 -0.09 17.63 -38.86
C HIS A 127 1.03 16.64 -38.55
N ASP A 128 2.27 17.11 -38.65
CA ASP A 128 3.43 16.34 -38.24
C ASP A 128 3.47 16.20 -36.71
N SER A 129 3.00 15.03 -36.24
CA SER A 129 3.04 14.66 -34.83
C SER A 129 4.46 14.53 -34.25
N LEU A 130 5.51 14.52 -35.08
CA LEU A 130 6.90 14.57 -34.61
C LEU A 130 7.39 16.00 -34.36
N SER A 131 6.81 17.04 -34.96
CA SER A 131 7.24 18.43 -34.72
C SER A 131 6.33 19.20 -33.77
N CYS A 132 5.15 18.67 -33.45
CA CYS A 132 4.20 19.32 -32.56
C CYS A 132 4.56 19.13 -31.08
N GLU A 133 4.83 20.24 -30.41
CA GLU A 133 5.17 20.28 -28.98
C GLU A 133 4.07 19.64 -28.11
N MET A 134 2.79 19.93 -28.38
CA MET A 134 1.66 19.35 -27.64
C MET A 134 1.55 17.83 -27.81
N CYS A 135 1.87 17.30 -29.00
CA CYS A 135 1.85 15.86 -29.25
C CYS A 135 3.04 15.14 -28.63
N GLN A 136 4.22 15.76 -28.60
CA GLN A 136 5.38 15.22 -27.91
C GLN A 136 5.13 15.18 -26.39
N LEU A 137 4.62 16.27 -25.82
CA LEU A 137 4.28 16.35 -24.40
C LEU A 137 3.22 15.34 -24.00
N GLY A 138 2.16 15.16 -24.80
CA GLY A 138 1.14 14.14 -24.57
C GLY A 138 1.70 12.71 -24.54
N LYS A 139 2.58 12.36 -25.49
CA LYS A 139 3.21 11.03 -25.56
C LYS A 139 4.14 10.74 -24.38
N VAL A 140 4.94 11.71 -23.96
CA VAL A 140 5.82 11.57 -22.78
C VAL A 140 4.96 11.39 -21.52
N HIS A 141 3.91 12.19 -21.41
CA HIS A 141 2.99 12.13 -20.27
C HIS A 141 2.26 10.78 -20.16
N GLU A 142 1.82 10.19 -21.27
CA GLU A 142 1.23 8.85 -21.31
C GLU A 142 2.23 7.74 -20.90
N ALA A 143 3.51 7.88 -21.28
CA ALA A 143 4.55 6.94 -20.89
C ALA A 143 4.81 6.98 -19.38
N ASP A 144 5.00 8.19 -18.82
CA ASP A 144 5.23 8.40 -17.39
C ASP A 144 4.03 7.90 -16.54
N ALA A 145 2.81 8.00 -17.06
CA ALA A 145 1.60 7.52 -16.40
C ALA A 145 1.50 5.98 -16.33
N SER A 146 2.15 5.26 -17.24
CA SER A 146 2.13 3.79 -17.28
C SER A 146 3.16 3.13 -16.36
N GLU A 147 4.14 3.91 -15.89
CA GLU A 147 5.27 3.45 -15.07
C GLU A 147 5.12 3.75 -13.56
N ALA A 148 4.03 4.42 -13.15
CA ALA A 148 3.75 4.86 -11.77
C ALA A 148 2.69 4.00 -11.06
#